data_AF-A0A356M319-F1
#
_entry.id   AF-A0A356M319-F1
#
_cell.length_a   1.000
_cell.length_b   1.000
_cell.length_c   1.000
_cell.angle_alpha   90.00
_cell.angle_beta   90.00
_cell.angle_gamma   90.00
#
_symmetry.space_group_name_H-M   'P 1'
#
loop_
_entity.id
_entity.type
_entity.pdbx_description
1 polymer ?
#
loop_
_entity_poly.entity_id
_entity_poly.type
_entity_poly.pdbx_seq_one_letter_code
_entity_poly.pdbx_strand_id
1 'polypeptide(L)'
;MSDWEGKENIGGVFYGSCWCEVSCLLTYAEIPGVWFLADTGEAMVMDHVEVAVTDAGDSWRLSLSNPTDFPAEVKVYIEKRTDFVKPWSPCAMDDCRIISVDGRGGAELLIEKNR
;
A
#
# COMPACT_ATOMS: atom_id res chain seq x y z
N MET A 1 4.96 -17.78 22.60
CA MET A 1 6.43 -17.74 22.71
C MET A 1 7.07 -18.21 21.43
N SER A 2 7.16 -17.31 20.45
CA SER A 2 8.21 -17.42 19.42
C SER A 2 9.58 -17.46 20.11
N ASP A 3 10.62 -17.95 19.43
CA ASP A 3 11.98 -17.99 20.01
C ASP A 3 12.54 -16.60 20.36
N TRP A 4 11.92 -15.53 19.86
CA TRP A 4 12.15 -14.15 20.29
C TRP A 4 11.65 -13.87 21.72
N GLU A 5 10.56 -14.54 22.11
CA GLU A 5 9.93 -14.37 23.42
C GLU A 5 10.74 -15.03 24.56
N GLY A 6 11.53 -16.05 24.24
CA GLY A 6 12.27 -16.84 25.22
C GLY A 6 11.36 -17.46 26.28
N LYS A 7 11.91 -17.92 27.41
CA LYS A 7 11.10 -18.33 28.59
C LYS A 7 10.43 -17.15 29.29
N GLU A 8 10.83 -15.93 28.93
CA GLU A 8 10.43 -14.66 29.54
C GLU A 8 9.20 -14.04 28.83
N ASN A 9 8.58 -14.77 27.89
CA ASN A 9 7.35 -14.37 27.20
C ASN A 9 7.44 -13.05 26.37
N ILE A 10 8.62 -12.63 25.89
CA ILE A 10 8.85 -11.38 25.13
C ILE A 10 8.14 -11.36 23.76
N GLY A 11 6.84 -11.09 23.74
CA GLY A 11 6.14 -10.83 22.48
C GLY A 11 4.63 -11.09 22.45
N GLY A 12 4.02 -11.20 23.63
CA GLY A 12 2.56 -11.28 23.80
C GLY A 12 2.24 -11.87 25.16
N VAL A 13 2.70 -11.19 26.20
CA VAL A 13 3.11 -11.83 27.45
C VAL A 13 1.89 -12.15 28.35
N PHE A 14 0.88 -11.28 28.37
CA PHE A 14 -0.21 -11.32 29.37
C PHE A 14 -1.49 -10.60 28.91
N TYR A 15 -2.11 -10.99 27.78
CA TYR A 15 -3.35 -10.36 27.27
C TYR A 15 -3.25 -8.85 26.94
N GLY A 16 -2.03 -8.33 26.75
CA GLY A 16 -1.77 -6.96 26.30
C GLY A 16 -1.22 -6.94 24.86
N SER A 17 -1.18 -5.75 24.26
CA SER A 17 -0.62 -5.55 22.92
C SER A 17 0.83 -6.02 22.85
N CYS A 18 1.20 -6.62 21.73
CA CYS A 18 2.51 -7.18 21.51
C CYS A 18 3.18 -6.65 20.24
N TRP A 19 4.32 -7.24 19.88
CA TRP A 19 5.07 -6.78 18.70
C TRP A 19 4.26 -6.93 17.43
N CYS A 20 3.32 -7.88 17.37
CA CYS A 20 2.45 -8.09 16.22
C CYS A 20 1.63 -6.85 15.88
N GLU A 21 1.03 -6.20 16.88
CA GLU A 21 0.24 -4.98 16.68
C GLU A 21 1.12 -3.81 16.21
N VAL A 22 2.31 -3.66 16.79
CA VAL A 22 3.27 -2.62 16.37
C VAL A 22 3.79 -2.91 14.96
N SER A 23 4.10 -4.17 14.63
CA SER A 23 4.52 -4.57 13.28
C SER A 23 3.41 -4.36 12.25
N CYS A 24 2.15 -4.62 12.59
CA CYS A 24 1.00 -4.30 11.73
C CYS A 24 0.87 -2.79 11.52
N LEU A 25 1.01 -2.00 12.60
CA LEU A 25 0.97 -0.53 12.50
C LEU A 25 2.12 0.02 11.65
N LEU A 26 3.34 -0.48 11.84
CA LEU A 26 4.51 -0.10 11.04
C LEU A 26 4.33 -0.48 9.57
N THR A 27 3.76 -1.65 9.30
CA THR A 27 3.42 -2.06 7.92
C THR A 27 2.47 -1.04 7.27
N TYR A 28 1.42 -0.62 7.97
CA TYR A 28 0.49 0.42 7.48
C TYR A 28 1.13 1.81 7.34
N ALA A 29 2.08 2.14 8.21
CA ALA A 29 2.78 3.42 8.20
C ALA A 29 3.85 3.49 7.11
N GLU A 30 4.48 2.37 6.76
CA GLU A 30 5.70 2.34 5.94
C GLU A 30 5.47 1.75 4.53
N ILE A 31 4.41 0.95 4.34
CA ILE A 31 4.14 0.25 3.07
C ILE A 31 2.82 0.78 2.46
N PRO A 32 2.83 1.22 1.18
CA PRO A 32 1.60 1.64 0.52
C PRO A 32 0.73 0.42 0.21
N GLY A 33 -0.59 0.61 0.08
CA GLY A 33 -1.45 -0.49 -0.35
C GLY A 33 -1.26 -0.84 -1.83
N VAL A 34 -0.98 0.17 -2.65
CA VAL A 34 -0.63 0.03 -4.07
C VAL A 34 0.58 0.89 -4.38
N TRP A 35 1.55 0.29 -5.07
CA TRP A 35 2.68 0.98 -5.66
C TRP A 35 2.52 1.06 -7.18
N PHE A 36 2.79 2.22 -7.77
CA PHE A 36 2.66 2.45 -9.21
C PHE A 36 3.87 3.18 -9.80
N LEU A 37 4.48 2.58 -10.83
CA LEU A 37 5.59 3.15 -11.58
C LEU A 37 5.09 3.86 -12.84
N ALA A 38 5.01 5.19 -12.77
CA ALA A 38 4.36 6.00 -13.80
C ALA A 38 5.04 5.97 -15.18
N ASP A 39 6.35 5.67 -15.23
CA ASP A 39 7.09 5.65 -16.50
C ASP A 39 6.79 4.41 -17.34
N THR A 40 6.50 3.27 -16.71
CA THR A 40 6.36 1.97 -17.39
C THR A 40 4.95 1.40 -17.27
N GLY A 41 4.10 1.93 -16.40
CA GLY A 41 2.76 1.40 -16.15
C GLY A 41 2.77 0.13 -15.28
N GLU A 42 3.88 -0.16 -14.60
CA GLU A 42 3.97 -1.29 -13.68
C GLU A 42 3.25 -0.95 -12.36
N ALA A 43 2.45 -1.87 -11.85
CA ALA A 43 1.80 -1.76 -10.55
C ALA A 43 2.12 -2.99 -9.69
N MET A 44 2.26 -2.78 -8.38
CA MET A 44 2.36 -3.83 -7.38
C MET A 44 1.33 -3.57 -6.30
N VAL A 45 0.60 -4.61 -5.92
CA VAL A 45 -0.39 -4.53 -4.84
C VAL A 45 0.18 -5.19 -3.60
N MET A 46 0.13 -4.48 -2.47
CA MET A 46 0.69 -4.90 -1.19
C MET A 46 -0.37 -4.97 -0.08
N ASP A 47 -1.64 -4.77 -0.45
CA ASP A 47 -2.82 -4.91 0.39
C ASP A 47 -3.83 -5.88 -0.28
N HIS A 48 -5.06 -5.95 0.22
CA HIS A 48 -6.10 -6.90 -0.19
C HIS A 48 -6.88 -6.52 -1.46
N VAL A 49 -6.65 -5.33 -2.02
CA VAL A 49 -7.32 -4.91 -3.25
C VAL A 49 -6.72 -5.59 -4.48
N GLU A 50 -7.41 -5.50 -5.60
CA GLU A 50 -6.91 -5.92 -6.91
C GLU A 50 -6.75 -4.68 -7.79
N VAL A 51 -5.73 -4.67 -8.65
CA VAL A 51 -5.46 -3.53 -9.54
C VAL A 51 -5.25 -4.01 -10.96
N ALA A 52 -5.96 -3.38 -11.90
CA ALA A 52 -5.70 -3.48 -13.33
C ALA A 52 -5.18 -2.14 -13.85
N VAL A 53 -4.10 -2.19 -14.65
CA VAL A 53 -3.54 -1.01 -15.32
C VAL A 53 -3.85 -1.07 -16.81
N THR A 54 -4.35 0.03 -17.36
CA THR A 54 -4.58 0.18 -18.80
C THR A 54 -3.96 1.47 -19.32
N ASP A 55 -3.43 1.41 -20.55
CA ASP A 55 -2.93 2.57 -21.25
C ASP A 55 -4.11 3.40 -21.79
N ALA A 56 -4.20 4.67 -21.37
CA ALA A 56 -5.23 5.62 -21.78
C ALA A 56 -4.65 6.77 -22.63
N GLY A 57 -3.57 6.53 -23.38
CA GLY A 57 -2.90 7.53 -24.22
C GLY A 57 -1.89 8.34 -23.42
N ASP A 58 -2.18 9.61 -23.16
CA ASP A 58 -1.33 10.51 -22.37
C ASP A 58 -1.41 10.23 -20.85
N SER A 59 -2.10 9.17 -20.44
CA SER A 59 -2.29 8.78 -19.03
C SER A 59 -2.35 7.28 -18.87
N TRP A 60 -2.15 6.82 -17.64
CA TRP A 60 -2.49 5.48 -17.18
C TRP A 60 -3.82 5.51 -16.45
N ARG A 61 -4.65 4.49 -16.68
CA ARG A 61 -5.86 4.23 -15.90
C ARG A 61 -5.61 3.04 -14.99
N LEU A 62 -5.69 3.28 -13.69
CA LEU A 62 -5.67 2.26 -12.66
C LEU A 62 -7.11 2.01 -12.23
N SER A 63 -7.54 0.76 -12.34
CA SER A 63 -8.85 0.30 -11.86
C SER A 63 -8.62 -0.58 -10.64
N LEU A 64 -9.08 -0.12 -9.49
CA LEU A 64 -8.98 -0.80 -8.21
C LEU A 64 -10.31 -1.52 -7.93
N SER A 65 -10.26 -2.77 -7.48
CA SER A 65 -11.42 -3.51 -6.97
C SER A 65 -11.16 -4.06 -5.57
N ASN A 66 -12.15 -3.95 -4.70
CA ASN A 66 -12.08 -4.51 -3.36
C ASN A 66 -12.91 -5.80 -3.32
N PRO A 67 -12.28 -6.99 -3.22
CA PRO A 67 -13.01 -8.27 -3.23
C PRO A 67 -13.74 -8.57 -1.92
N THR A 68 -13.51 -7.77 -0.87
CA THR A 68 -14.07 -7.96 0.47
C THR A 68 -15.42 -7.26 0.63
N ASP A 69 -16.20 -7.62 1.65
CA ASP A 69 -17.48 -6.97 1.96
C ASP A 69 -17.33 -5.63 2.72
N PHE A 70 -16.10 -5.24 3.08
CA PHE A 70 -15.84 -4.09 3.93
C PHE A 70 -15.22 -2.94 3.13
N PRO A 71 -15.62 -1.68 3.35
CA PRO A 71 -14.98 -0.56 2.69
C PRO A 71 -13.50 -0.45 3.12
N ALA A 72 -12.66 0.03 2.22
CA ALA A 72 -11.23 0.17 2.42
C ALA A 72 -10.73 1.55 1.98
N GLU A 73 -9.69 2.05 2.67
CA GLU A 73 -8.92 3.21 2.25
C GLU A 73 -7.51 2.75 1.87
N VAL A 74 -7.17 2.91 0.60
CA VAL A 74 -5.93 2.39 0.04
C VAL A 74 -5.00 3.54 -0.29
N LYS A 75 -3.78 3.51 0.25
CA LYS A 75 -2.70 4.42 -0.13
C LYS A 75 -2.09 3.96 -1.45
N VAL A 76 -2.12 4.83 -2.45
CA VAL A 76 -1.47 4.65 -3.74
C VAL A 76 -0.21 5.53 -3.78
N TYR A 77 0.95 4.89 -3.74
CA TYR A 77 2.23 5.54 -3.93
C TYR A 77 2.62 5.53 -5.41
N ILE A 78 2.88 6.71 -5.95
CA ILE A 78 3.20 6.91 -7.36
C ILE A 78 4.62 7.47 -7.43
N GLU A 79 5.51 6.77 -8.10
CA GLU A 79 6.87 7.26 -8.34
C GLU A 79 7.32 7.01 -9.78
N LYS A 80 8.44 7.62 -10.13
CA LYS A 80 9.13 7.42 -11.40
C LYS A 80 10.42 6.63 -11.17
N ARG A 81 10.89 5.97 -12.22
CA ARG A 81 12.16 5.25 -12.21
C ARG A 81 13.34 6.19 -11.94
N THR A 82 13.21 7.48 -12.28
CA THR A 82 14.20 8.51 -11.94
C THR A 82 14.33 8.73 -10.43
N ASP A 83 13.31 8.40 -9.64
CA ASP A 83 13.30 8.63 -8.19
C ASP A 83 14.10 7.57 -7.43
N PHE A 84 14.37 6.41 -8.05
CA PHE A 84 15.09 5.27 -7.45
C PHE A 84 16.54 5.59 -7.06
N VAL A 85 17.08 6.73 -7.51
CA VAL A 85 18.41 7.21 -7.10
C VAL A 85 18.46 7.63 -5.64
N LYS A 86 17.31 7.75 -4.97
CA LYS A 86 17.18 8.03 -3.54
C LYS A 86 16.27 6.98 -2.90
N PRO A 87 16.55 6.59 -1.64
CA PRO A 87 15.57 5.85 -0.87
C PRO A 87 14.33 6.70 -0.64
N TRP A 88 13.20 6.05 -0.34
CA TRP A 88 11.99 6.76 0.09
C TRP A 88 12.26 7.61 1.33
N SER A 89 11.57 8.75 1.40
CA SER A 89 11.54 9.58 2.60
C SER A 89 10.99 8.78 3.79
N PRO A 90 11.45 9.02 5.03
CA PRO A 90 10.86 8.41 6.23
C PRO A 90 9.34 8.63 6.37
N CYS A 91 8.80 9.66 5.72
CA CYS A 91 7.38 10.00 5.69
C CYS A 91 6.76 9.85 4.29
N ALA A 92 7.31 8.98 3.42
CA ALA A 92 6.84 8.84 2.04
C ALA A 92 5.34 8.49 1.92
N MET A 93 4.77 7.88 2.97
CA MET A 93 3.35 7.51 2.99
C MET A 93 2.41 8.69 3.31
N ASP A 94 2.92 9.82 3.80
CA ASP A 94 2.10 11.00 4.13
C ASP A 94 1.60 11.71 2.86
N ASP A 95 2.36 11.63 1.77
CA ASP A 95 2.05 12.25 0.48
C ASP A 95 1.31 11.30 -0.49
N CYS A 96 0.94 10.11 -0.03
CA CYS A 96 0.22 9.14 -0.86
C CYS A 96 -1.17 9.65 -1.26
N ARG A 97 -1.60 9.29 -2.47
CA ARG A 97 -3.01 9.45 -2.84
C ARG A 97 -3.82 8.39 -2.09
N ILE A 98 -4.82 8.82 -1.33
CA ILE A 98 -5.73 7.90 -0.64
C ILE A 98 -6.97 7.69 -1.52
N ILE A 99 -7.29 6.44 -1.80
CA ILE A 99 -8.46 6.04 -2.60
C ILE A 99 -9.39 5.21 -1.72
N SER A 100 -10.62 5.68 -1.56
CA SER A 100 -11.68 4.93 -0.88
C SER A 100 -12.34 3.96 -1.88
N VAL A 101 -12.50 2.70 -1.48
CA VAL A 101 -13.14 1.66 -2.28
C VAL A 101 -14.18 0.95 -1.42
N ASP A 102 -15.44 0.99 -1.83
CA ASP A 102 -16.52 0.29 -1.13
C ASP A 102 -16.33 -1.23 -1.13
N GLY A 103 -16.98 -1.92 -0.19
CA GLY A 103 -17.02 -3.39 -0.16
C GLY A 103 -17.66 -3.94 -1.44
N ARG A 104 -16.99 -4.90 -2.08
CA ARG A 104 -17.30 -5.45 -3.41
C ARG A 104 -17.41 -4.37 -4.50
N GLY A 105 -16.85 -3.19 -4.25
CA GLY A 105 -16.84 -2.05 -5.15
C GLY A 105 -15.55 -1.92 -5.93
N GLY A 106 -15.46 -0.83 -6.69
CA GLY A 106 -14.26 -0.45 -7.41
C GLY A 106 -14.12 1.07 -7.50
N ALA A 107 -12.89 1.50 -7.75
CA ALA A 107 -12.53 2.90 -7.95
C ALA A 107 -11.56 3.03 -9.12
N GLU A 108 -11.57 4.19 -9.77
CA GLU A 108 -10.64 4.49 -10.86
C GLU A 108 -9.75 5.67 -10.50
N LEU A 109 -8.49 5.57 -10.90
CA LEU A 109 -7.51 6.64 -10.79
C LEU A 109 -6.84 6.86 -12.15
N LEU A 110 -6.88 8.10 -12.62
CA LEU A 110 -6.10 8.53 -13.79
C LEU A 110 -4.79 9.17 -13.33
N ILE A 111 -3.70 8.73 -13.94
CA ILE A 111 -2.35 9.20 -13.66
C ILE A 111 -1.72 9.66 -14.97
N GLU A 112 -1.38 10.94 -15.06
CA GLU A 112 -0.74 11.49 -16.26
C GLU A 112 0.64 10.88 -16.48
N LYS A 113 0.93 10.49 -17.73
CA LYS A 113 2.28 10.16 -18.18
C LYS A 113 3.01 11.47 -18.36
N ASN A 114 3.56 12.01 -17.27
CA ASN A 114 4.38 13.22 -17.35
C ASN A 114 5.49 13.01 -18.41
N ARG A 115 5.41 13.74 -19.52
CA ARG A 115 6.43 13.75 -20.58
C ARG A 115 7.78 14.24 -20.08
#